data_AF-A0A2D6SQS5-F1
#
_entry.id   AF-A0A2D6SQS5-F1
#
_cell.length_a   1.000
_cell.length_b   1.000
_cell.length_c   1.000
_cell.angle_alpha   90.00
_cell.angle_beta   90.00
_cell.angle_gamma   90.00
#
_symmetry.space_group_name_H-M   'P 1'
#
loop_
_entity.id
_entity.type
_entity.pdbx_description
1 polymer ?
#
loop_
_entity_poly.entity_id
_entity_poly.type
_entity_poly.pdbx_seq_one_letter_code
_entity_poly.pdbx_strand_id
1 'polypeptide(L)'
;MISENMKLATGLKFTNGYCYIKGSGHRIRLPKLDKNLALILGILWGDGWLVSRKVAKRNFSWRIGMVGCDLQLINCYTSLIHKVFSIKPRLHDRKTKVEAYFNSRVIYELLNRTYGFPDGEKIGRLKMPQSVMDSEELIPPFLSGAFSTDGTFVIDKNYPRIGVNSATLKFIVDIEKSLHKLGFNPRISVWNRKIGNPLYGVYLNGHRQANLFYQKIGFIGEKANKLTHFLNYCPASTAPSRDDKSRGI
;
A
#
# COMPACT_ATOMS: atom_id res chain seq x y z
N MET A 1 -10.76 22.59 1.51
CA MET A 1 -12.13 22.07 1.74
C MET A 1 -12.17 20.65 1.20
N ILE A 2 -12.90 19.74 1.86
CA ILE A 2 -13.23 18.44 1.26
C ILE A 2 -13.88 18.78 -0.08
N SER A 3 -13.36 18.27 -1.20
CA SER A 3 -14.06 18.38 -2.48
C SER A 3 -15.48 17.87 -2.25
N GLU A 4 -16.49 18.68 -2.51
CA GLU A 4 -17.91 18.42 -2.26
C GLU A 4 -18.43 17.12 -2.90
N ASN A 5 -17.59 16.42 -3.67
CA ASN A 5 -17.91 15.20 -4.41
C ASN A 5 -17.56 13.88 -3.73
N MET A 6 -17.05 13.85 -2.49
CA MET A 6 -16.86 12.56 -1.80
C MET A 6 -18.22 12.05 -1.30
N LYS A 7 -18.89 11.20 -2.10
CA LYS A 7 -20.11 10.50 -1.68
C LYS A 7 -19.81 9.65 -0.45
N LEU A 8 -20.20 10.18 0.71
CA LEU A 8 -20.03 9.51 1.99
C LEU A 8 -20.90 8.25 2.02
N ALA A 9 -20.35 7.22 2.64
CA ALA A 9 -21.01 5.93 2.68
C ALA A 9 -22.33 5.98 3.47
N THR A 10 -23.34 5.25 3.00
CA THR A 10 -24.67 5.17 3.62
C THR A 10 -24.58 4.80 5.10
N GLY A 11 -25.05 5.68 5.98
CA GLY A 11 -25.06 5.49 7.42
C GLY A 11 -23.91 6.16 8.19
N LEU A 12 -22.90 6.69 7.51
CA LEU A 12 -21.96 7.63 8.13
C LEU A 12 -22.68 8.97 8.32
N LYS A 13 -22.72 9.45 9.56
CA LYS A 13 -23.29 10.75 9.92
C LYS A 13 -22.17 11.72 10.24
N PHE A 14 -22.43 13.00 9.96
CA PHE A 14 -21.50 14.10 10.16
C PHE A 14 -22.12 15.14 11.08
N THR A 15 -21.42 15.49 12.14
CA THR A 15 -21.81 16.56 13.06
C THR A 15 -20.55 17.19 13.64
N ASN A 16 -20.46 18.52 13.61
CA ASN A 16 -19.34 19.29 14.18
C ASN A 16 -17.94 18.82 13.74
N GLY A 17 -17.77 18.39 12.49
CA GLY A 17 -16.50 17.89 11.96
C GLY A 17 -16.14 16.44 12.33
N TYR A 18 -17.03 15.75 13.05
CA TYR A 18 -16.87 14.34 13.41
C TYR A 18 -17.74 13.44 12.54
N CYS A 19 -17.17 12.29 12.21
CA CYS A 19 -17.84 11.18 11.56
C CYS A 19 -18.18 10.11 12.61
N TYR A 20 -19.42 9.63 12.57
CA TYR A 20 -19.88 8.56 13.45
C TYR A 20 -20.90 7.66 12.76
N ILE A 21 -21.08 6.46 13.29
CA ILE A 21 -22.08 5.49 12.84
C ILE A 21 -22.76 4.88 14.07
N LYS A 22 -24.08 4.67 14.00
CA LYS A 22 -24.86 4.08 15.10
C LYS A 22 -24.25 2.72 15.48
N GLY A 23 -24.01 2.50 16.76
CA GLY A 23 -23.40 1.27 17.29
C GLY A 23 -21.87 1.19 17.09
N SER A 24 -21.20 2.30 16.79
CA SER A 24 -19.75 2.41 16.97
C SER A 24 -19.43 3.11 18.29
N GLY A 25 -18.51 2.54 19.06
CA GLY A 25 -17.92 3.23 20.22
C GLY A 25 -16.97 4.37 19.85
N HIS A 26 -16.63 4.52 18.57
CA HIS A 26 -15.72 5.57 18.10
C HIS A 26 -16.47 6.69 17.39
N ARG A 27 -16.07 7.92 17.67
CA ARG A 27 -16.34 9.11 16.85
C ARG A 27 -14.99 9.66 16.44
N ILE A 28 -14.75 9.77 15.14
CA ILE A 28 -13.47 10.25 14.63
C ILE A 28 -13.66 11.55 13.89
N ARG A 29 -12.66 12.43 13.91
CA ARG A 29 -12.61 13.52 12.94
C ARG A 29 -12.42 12.88 11.56
N LEU A 30 -13.20 13.31 10.56
CA LEU A 30 -13.00 12.79 9.21
C LEU A 30 -11.58 13.14 8.77
N PRO A 31 -10.72 12.15 8.48
CA PRO A 31 -9.36 12.46 8.10
C PRO A 31 -9.37 13.14 6.74
N LYS A 32 -8.58 14.20 6.60
CA LYS A 32 -8.25 14.75 5.29
C LYS A 32 -7.49 13.66 4.53
N LEU A 33 -7.82 13.46 3.26
CA LEU A 33 -6.97 12.66 2.38
C LEU A 33 -5.68 13.44 2.12
N ASP A 34 -4.66 13.11 2.90
CA ASP A 34 -3.32 13.69 2.86
C ASP A 34 -2.26 12.59 2.67
N LYS A 35 -0.98 12.97 2.70
CA LYS A 35 0.14 12.03 2.55
C LYS A 35 0.14 10.95 3.65
N ASN A 36 -0.28 11.26 4.87
CA ASN A 36 -0.32 10.27 5.97
C ASN A 36 -1.42 9.24 5.72
N LEU A 37 -2.62 9.68 5.33
CA LEU A 37 -3.72 8.78 5.02
C LEU A 37 -3.42 7.95 3.76
N ALA A 38 -2.85 8.56 2.71
CA ALA A 38 -2.43 7.84 1.52
C ALA A 38 -1.42 6.74 1.84
N LEU A 39 -0.45 7.01 2.73
CA LEU A 39 0.51 6.01 3.19
C LEU A 39 -0.15 4.87 3.98
N ILE A 40 -1.09 5.19 4.89
CA ILE A 40 -1.89 4.17 5.60
C ILE A 40 -2.64 3.29 4.59
N LEU A 41 -3.28 3.88 3.58
CA LEU A 41 -3.98 3.14 2.53
C LEU A 41 -2.99 2.23 1.77
N GLY A 42 -1.80 2.72 1.41
CA GLY A 42 -0.76 1.90 0.78
C GLY A 42 -0.40 0.66 1.58
N ILE A 43 -0.11 0.84 2.88
CA ILE A 43 0.23 -0.26 3.80
C ILE A 43 -0.93 -1.25 3.92
N LEU A 44 -2.17 -0.75 4.04
CA LEU A 44 -3.33 -1.64 4.14
C LEU A 44 -3.57 -2.44 2.85
N TRP A 45 -3.31 -1.84 1.69
CA TRP A 45 -3.50 -2.47 0.38
C TRP A 45 -2.59 -3.66 0.15
N GLY A 46 -1.37 -3.65 0.70
CA GLY A 46 -0.55 -4.85 0.70
C GLY A 46 -0.96 -5.83 1.81
N ASP A 47 -0.41 -5.63 3.01
CA ASP A 47 -0.53 -6.60 4.12
C ASP A 47 -1.69 -6.32 5.10
N GLY A 48 -2.50 -5.28 4.86
CA GLY A 48 -3.63 -4.96 5.72
C GLY A 48 -4.76 -5.98 5.63
N TRP A 49 -5.78 -5.87 6.47
CA TRP A 49 -6.99 -6.66 6.35
C TRP A 49 -8.13 -5.99 7.10
N LEU A 50 -9.35 -6.28 6.62
CA LEU A 50 -10.60 -6.02 7.29
C LEU A 50 -11.26 -7.36 7.58
N VAL A 51 -11.70 -7.58 8.81
CA VAL A 51 -12.54 -8.74 9.10
C VAL A 51 -13.80 -8.71 8.22
N SER A 52 -14.27 -9.87 7.75
CA SER A 52 -15.46 -9.88 6.89
C SER A 52 -16.66 -9.27 7.61
N ARG A 53 -17.50 -8.52 6.90
CA ARG A 53 -18.66 -7.83 7.47
C ARG A 53 -19.62 -8.77 8.19
N LYS A 54 -19.77 -10.01 7.70
CA LYS A 54 -20.57 -11.06 8.36
C LYS A 54 -20.01 -11.37 9.76
N VAL A 55 -18.71 -11.60 9.87
CA VAL A 55 -18.03 -11.86 11.15
C VAL A 55 -18.04 -10.62 12.04
N ALA A 56 -17.82 -9.43 11.47
CA ALA A 56 -17.83 -8.16 12.21
C ALA A 56 -19.17 -7.91 12.90
N LYS A 57 -20.28 -8.14 12.19
CA LYS A 57 -21.64 -8.02 12.73
C LYS A 57 -21.92 -9.05 13.81
N ARG A 58 -21.59 -10.33 13.57
CA ARG A 58 -21.83 -11.43 14.52
C ARG A 58 -21.09 -11.22 15.84
N ASN A 59 -19.84 -10.78 15.77
CA ASN A 59 -18.97 -10.67 16.94
C ASN A 59 -18.90 -9.23 17.49
N PHE A 60 -19.67 -8.29 16.93
CA PHE A 60 -19.59 -6.86 17.22
C PHE A 60 -18.14 -6.28 17.18
N SER A 61 -17.29 -6.85 16.32
CA SER A 61 -15.86 -6.59 16.29
C SER A 61 -15.43 -6.18 14.89
N TRP A 62 -15.21 -4.88 14.69
CA TRP A 62 -14.87 -4.28 13.40
C TRP A 62 -13.35 -4.11 13.28
N ARG A 63 -12.64 -5.24 13.26
CA ARG A 63 -11.18 -5.28 13.25
C ARG A 63 -10.60 -4.84 11.92
N ILE A 64 -9.61 -3.97 12.02
CA ILE A 64 -8.73 -3.50 10.95
C ILE A 64 -7.31 -3.76 11.44
N GLY A 65 -6.43 -4.26 10.59
CA GLY A 65 -5.04 -4.44 11.00
C GLY A 65 -4.12 -4.78 9.84
N MET A 66 -2.85 -5.01 10.17
CA MET A 66 -1.85 -5.59 9.30
C MET A 66 -1.02 -6.61 10.09
N VAL A 67 -0.33 -7.50 9.39
CA VAL A 67 0.60 -8.46 10.00
C VAL A 67 1.91 -8.39 9.22
N GLY A 68 3.04 -8.27 9.91
CA GLY A 68 4.35 -8.18 9.27
C GLY A 68 5.48 -8.62 10.20
N CYS A 69 6.67 -8.86 9.64
CA CYS A 69 7.89 -9.15 10.39
C CYS A 69 8.80 -7.91 10.57
N ASP A 70 8.63 -6.90 9.72
CA ASP A 70 9.38 -5.64 9.82
C ASP A 70 8.79 -4.74 10.92
N LEU A 71 9.48 -4.67 12.05
CA LEU A 71 9.05 -3.87 13.20
C LEU A 71 9.06 -2.36 12.92
N GLN A 72 9.95 -1.87 12.03
CA GLN A 72 9.98 -0.46 11.66
C GLN A 72 8.73 -0.08 10.87
N LEU A 73 8.30 -0.95 9.94
CA LEU A 73 7.05 -0.79 9.22
C LEU A 73 5.83 -0.87 10.15
N ILE A 74 5.80 -1.82 11.08
CA ILE A 74 4.72 -1.95 12.08
C ILE A 74 4.63 -0.69 12.95
N ASN A 75 5.75 -0.18 13.45
CA ASN A 75 5.79 1.04 14.27
C ASN A 75 5.40 2.30 13.48
N CYS A 76 5.79 2.38 12.21
CA CYS A 76 5.33 3.43 11.30
C CYS A 76 3.81 3.39 11.16
N TYR A 77 3.23 2.22 10.87
CA TYR A 77 1.79 2.03 10.76
C TYR A 77 1.06 2.42 12.05
N THR A 78 1.50 1.96 13.22
CA THR A 78 0.82 2.28 14.49
C THR A 78 0.86 3.77 14.81
N SER A 79 2.00 4.42 14.57
CA SER A 79 2.17 5.86 14.74
C SER A 79 1.27 6.66 13.80
N LEU A 80 1.16 6.23 12.53
CA LEU A 80 0.27 6.85 11.54
C LEU A 80 -1.21 6.69 11.92
N ILE A 81 -1.64 5.51 12.37
CA ILE A 81 -3.02 5.30 12.83
C ILE A 81 -3.34 6.22 14.01
N HIS A 82 -2.43 6.34 14.98
CA HIS A 82 -2.63 7.26 16.10
C HIS A 82 -2.68 8.72 15.64
N LYS A 83 -1.78 9.14 14.75
CA LYS A 83 -1.74 10.49 14.22
C LYS A 83 -3.01 10.86 13.44
N VAL A 84 -3.49 9.97 12.56
CA VAL A 84 -4.59 10.27 11.63
C VAL A 84 -5.96 10.05 12.27
N PHE A 85 -6.09 9.06 13.15
CA PHE A 85 -7.38 8.66 13.71
C PHE A 85 -7.50 8.84 15.22
N SER A 86 -6.42 9.23 15.91
CA SER A 86 -6.37 9.28 17.38
C SER A 86 -6.72 7.94 18.04
N ILE A 87 -6.37 6.83 17.38
CA ILE A 87 -6.57 5.47 17.88
C ILE A 87 -5.20 4.83 18.07
N LYS A 88 -4.96 4.19 19.22
CA LYS A 88 -3.75 3.39 19.46
C LYS A 88 -4.02 1.94 19.05
N PRO A 89 -3.36 1.41 17.99
CA PRO A 89 -3.48 -0.01 17.68
C PRO A 89 -2.91 -0.88 18.78
N ARG A 90 -3.52 -2.05 18.97
CA ARG A 90 -2.98 -3.12 19.79
C ARG A 90 -1.94 -3.89 19.00
N LEU A 91 -0.86 -4.26 19.67
CA LEU A 91 0.15 -5.16 19.13
C LEU A 91 -0.09 -6.56 19.69
N HIS A 92 0.00 -7.57 18.84
CA HIS A 92 -0.08 -8.97 19.21
C HIS A 92 1.07 -9.74 18.55
N ASP A 93 1.88 -10.38 19.38
CA ASP A 93 2.99 -11.21 18.93
C ASP A 93 2.46 -12.55 18.37
N ARG A 94 2.86 -12.88 17.14
CA ARG A 94 2.54 -14.12 16.44
C ARG A 94 3.80 -14.95 16.18
N LYS A 95 4.69 -15.09 17.18
CA LYS A 95 5.95 -15.84 17.17
C LYS A 95 7.00 -15.32 16.18
N THR A 96 6.67 -15.28 14.89
CA THR A 96 7.56 -14.84 13.80
C THR A 96 7.12 -13.53 13.15
N LYS A 97 5.96 -13.02 13.55
CA LYS A 97 5.35 -11.80 13.01
C LYS A 97 4.68 -11.03 14.14
N VAL A 98 4.47 -9.74 13.93
CA VAL A 98 3.65 -8.91 14.80
C VAL A 98 2.40 -8.50 14.04
N GLU A 99 1.26 -8.64 14.72
CA GLU A 99 -0.02 -8.11 14.27
C GLU A 99 -0.27 -6.76 14.95
N ALA A 100 -0.54 -5.73 14.15
CA ALA A 100 -1.04 -4.45 14.63
C ALA A 100 -2.50 -4.29 14.22
N TYR A 101 -3.41 -4.20 15.18
CA TYR A 101 -4.85 -4.11 14.90
C TYR A 101 -5.60 -3.17 15.84
N PHE A 102 -6.74 -2.68 15.38
CA PHE A 102 -7.68 -1.91 16.19
C PHE A 102 -9.12 -2.22 15.78
N ASN A 103 -10.08 -1.80 16.59
CA ASN A 103 -11.50 -1.98 16.32
C ASN A 103 -12.15 -0.62 16.08
N SER A 104 -12.66 -0.35 14.88
CA SER A 104 -13.41 0.88 14.64
C SER A 104 -14.37 0.71 13.47
N ARG A 105 -15.67 0.67 13.75
CA ARG A 105 -16.70 0.56 12.71
C ARG A 105 -16.68 1.77 11.77
N VAL A 106 -16.45 2.98 12.28
CA VAL A 106 -16.42 4.20 11.44
C VAL A 106 -15.28 4.10 10.42
N ILE A 107 -14.07 3.75 10.87
CA ILE A 107 -12.90 3.63 9.98
C ILE A 107 -13.06 2.45 9.03
N TYR A 108 -13.62 1.34 9.51
CA TYR A 108 -13.91 0.18 8.68
C TYR A 108 -14.81 0.57 7.49
N GLU A 109 -15.92 1.28 7.75
CA GLU A 109 -16.85 1.70 6.70
C GLU A 109 -16.23 2.77 5.79
N LEU A 110 -15.41 3.66 6.34
CA LEU A 110 -14.62 4.61 5.55
C LEU A 110 -13.70 3.87 4.56
N LEU A 111 -12.87 2.94 5.04
CA LEU A 111 -11.96 2.16 4.21
C LEU A 111 -12.72 1.34 3.14
N ASN A 112 -13.75 0.61 3.55
CA ASN A 112 -14.47 -0.29 2.66
C ASN A 112 -15.33 0.45 1.63
N ARG A 113 -16.14 1.41 2.08
CA ARG A 113 -17.16 2.03 1.21
C ARG A 113 -16.68 3.30 0.52
N THR A 114 -15.72 4.02 1.11
CA THR A 114 -15.19 5.26 0.50
C THR A 114 -13.96 4.98 -0.33
N TYR A 115 -12.99 4.24 0.22
CA TYR A 115 -11.74 3.93 -0.48
C TYR A 115 -11.78 2.59 -1.23
N GLY A 116 -12.86 1.81 -1.07
CA GLY A 116 -13.06 0.58 -1.83
C GLY A 116 -12.23 -0.62 -1.35
N PHE A 117 -11.74 -0.61 -0.10
CA PHE A 117 -10.98 -1.74 0.43
C PHE A 117 -11.86 -2.98 0.65
N PRO A 118 -11.56 -4.14 0.05
CA PRO A 118 -12.37 -5.34 0.24
C PRO A 118 -12.23 -5.89 1.68
N ASP A 119 -13.35 -6.34 2.25
CA ASP A 119 -13.37 -7.07 3.51
C ASP A 119 -13.29 -8.59 3.29
N GLY A 120 -12.64 -9.32 4.18
CA GLY A 120 -12.40 -10.75 3.96
C GLY A 120 -11.40 -11.02 2.82
N GLU A 121 -11.73 -11.93 1.90
CA GLU A 121 -10.81 -12.38 0.85
C GLU A 121 -10.56 -11.31 -0.22
N LYS A 122 -9.33 -10.78 -0.32
CA LYS A 122 -9.02 -9.67 -1.23
C LYS A 122 -8.84 -10.06 -2.70
N ILE A 123 -8.63 -11.35 -2.98
CA ILE A 123 -8.22 -11.85 -4.29
C ILE A 123 -9.24 -11.41 -5.35
N GLY A 124 -8.77 -10.80 -6.43
CA GLY A 124 -9.59 -10.32 -7.54
C GLY A 124 -10.36 -9.02 -7.28
N ARG A 125 -10.37 -8.49 -6.05
CA ARG A 125 -11.20 -7.32 -5.67
C ARG A 125 -10.40 -6.06 -5.35
N LEU A 126 -9.10 -6.18 -5.20
CA LEU A 126 -8.23 -5.05 -4.89
C LEU A 126 -8.08 -4.10 -6.10
N LYS A 127 -8.21 -2.79 -5.86
CA LYS A 127 -7.96 -1.73 -6.84
C LYS A 127 -7.43 -0.51 -6.10
N MET A 128 -6.58 0.29 -6.72
CA MET A 128 -6.10 1.52 -6.07
C MET A 128 -7.27 2.51 -5.91
N PRO A 129 -7.38 3.26 -4.80
CA PRO A 129 -8.43 4.25 -4.64
C PRO A 129 -8.31 5.35 -5.71
N GLN A 130 -9.41 5.64 -6.42
CA GLN A 130 -9.40 6.63 -7.51
C GLN A 130 -8.97 8.02 -6.99
N SER A 131 -9.42 8.41 -5.80
CA SER A 131 -9.03 9.67 -5.14
C SER A 131 -7.53 9.80 -4.88
N VAL A 132 -6.80 8.69 -4.77
CA VAL A 132 -5.33 8.70 -4.68
C VAL A 132 -4.72 8.78 -6.08
N MET A 133 -5.25 8.02 -7.05
CA MET A 133 -4.76 8.02 -8.44
C MET A 133 -4.92 9.37 -9.15
N ASP A 134 -5.91 10.17 -8.75
CA ASP A 134 -6.19 11.48 -9.32
C ASP A 134 -5.25 12.59 -8.79
N SER A 135 -4.40 12.29 -7.79
CA SER A 135 -3.50 13.26 -7.19
C SER A 135 -2.05 12.78 -7.22
N GLU A 136 -1.22 13.47 -8.01
CA GLU A 136 0.22 13.18 -8.08
C GLU A 136 0.95 13.31 -6.74
N GLU A 137 0.43 14.12 -5.81
CA GLU A 137 0.98 14.26 -4.46
C GLU A 137 0.68 13.05 -3.56
N LEU A 138 -0.40 12.32 -3.83
CA LEU A 138 -0.87 11.20 -3.02
C LEU A 138 -0.40 9.85 -3.55
N ILE A 139 -0.08 9.76 -4.85
CA ILE A 139 0.45 8.53 -5.45
C ILE A 139 1.74 8.07 -4.72
N PRO A 140 2.78 8.90 -4.54
CA PRO A 140 4.02 8.43 -3.94
C PRO A 140 3.86 7.84 -2.52
N PRO A 141 3.19 8.49 -1.55
CA PRO A 141 3.01 7.89 -0.23
C PRO A 141 2.18 6.59 -0.27
N PHE A 142 1.16 6.50 -1.13
CA PHE A 142 0.43 5.25 -1.31
C PHE A 142 1.33 4.13 -1.84
N LEU A 143 2.09 4.40 -2.90
CA LEU A 143 3.03 3.42 -3.47
C LEU A 143 4.10 3.04 -2.44
N SER A 144 4.62 4.00 -1.67
CA SER A 144 5.60 3.73 -0.61
C SER A 144 5.08 2.69 0.38
N GLY A 145 3.83 2.84 0.84
CA GLY A 145 3.18 1.87 1.73
C GLY A 145 3.03 0.49 1.08
N ALA A 146 2.50 0.43 -0.14
CA ALA A 146 2.23 -0.83 -0.85
C ALA A 146 3.52 -1.60 -1.20
N PHE A 147 4.56 -0.90 -1.64
CA PHE A 147 5.87 -1.49 -1.92
C PHE A 147 6.61 -1.90 -0.64
N SER A 148 6.41 -1.20 0.47
CA SER A 148 7.04 -1.58 1.75
C SER A 148 6.49 -2.90 2.29
N THR A 149 5.21 -3.19 2.07
CA THR A 149 4.58 -4.46 2.44
C THR A 149 4.87 -5.57 1.42
N ASP A 150 4.28 -5.49 0.24
CA ASP A 150 4.27 -6.57 -0.76
C ASP A 150 5.40 -6.43 -1.81
N GLY A 151 6.09 -5.30 -1.80
CA GLY A 151 7.17 -5.04 -2.74
C GLY A 151 8.43 -5.85 -2.42
N THR A 152 9.24 -5.98 -3.44
CA THR A 152 10.51 -6.70 -3.44
C THR A 152 11.60 -5.79 -3.94
N PHE A 153 12.79 -5.93 -3.37
CA PHE A 153 14.01 -5.32 -3.87
C PHE A 153 15.10 -6.39 -3.97
N VAL A 154 15.44 -6.75 -5.20
CA VAL A 154 16.43 -7.76 -5.53
C VAL A 154 17.50 -7.16 -6.42
N ILE A 155 18.73 -7.67 -6.31
CA ILE A 155 19.87 -7.24 -7.11
C ILE A 155 20.42 -8.50 -7.76
N ASP A 156 20.44 -8.54 -9.09
CA ASP A 156 21.01 -9.64 -9.87
C ASP A 156 22.20 -9.12 -10.67
N LYS A 157 23.42 -9.61 -10.39
CA LYS A 157 24.66 -9.16 -11.08
C LYS A 157 24.78 -7.63 -11.15
N ASN A 158 24.59 -6.96 -10.01
CA ASN A 158 24.56 -5.50 -9.89
C ASN A 158 23.42 -4.79 -10.66
N TYR A 159 22.38 -5.53 -11.06
CA TYR A 159 21.22 -4.97 -11.73
C TYR A 159 20.01 -4.96 -10.77
N PRO A 160 19.63 -3.79 -10.23
CA PRO A 160 18.54 -3.70 -9.26
C PRO A 160 17.20 -3.91 -9.95
N ARG A 161 16.31 -4.63 -9.27
CA ARG A 161 14.90 -4.79 -9.63
C ARG A 161 14.05 -4.52 -8.40
N ILE A 162 13.14 -3.57 -8.54
CA ILE A 162 12.07 -3.29 -7.59
C ILE A 162 10.77 -3.77 -8.21
N GLY A 163 9.91 -4.43 -7.45
CA GLY A 163 8.61 -4.83 -7.98
C GLY A 163 7.63 -5.24 -6.92
N VAL A 164 6.35 -5.27 -7.28
CA VAL A 164 5.25 -5.73 -6.43
C VAL A 164 4.41 -6.70 -7.22
N ASN A 165 3.92 -7.74 -6.54
CA ASN A 165 3.10 -8.79 -7.13
C ASN A 165 1.73 -8.83 -6.47
N SER A 166 0.70 -9.20 -7.21
CA SER A 166 -0.66 -9.38 -6.70
C SER A 166 -1.41 -10.40 -7.53
N ALA A 167 -2.34 -11.11 -6.89
CA ALA A 167 -3.31 -11.96 -7.60
C ALA A 167 -4.43 -11.13 -8.29
N THR A 168 -4.42 -9.80 -8.15
CA THR A 168 -5.43 -8.92 -8.74
C THR A 168 -4.83 -8.05 -9.84
N LEU A 169 -5.10 -8.38 -11.10
CA LEU A 169 -4.58 -7.65 -12.27
C LEU A 169 -4.93 -6.16 -12.22
N LYS A 170 -6.17 -5.81 -11.86
CA LYS A 170 -6.61 -4.42 -11.80
C LYS A 170 -5.72 -3.57 -10.89
N PHE A 171 -5.30 -4.10 -9.73
CA PHE A 171 -4.41 -3.40 -8.82
C PHE A 171 -3.02 -3.17 -9.44
N ILE A 172 -2.46 -4.17 -10.11
CA ILE A 172 -1.16 -4.05 -10.79
C ILE A 172 -1.20 -3.03 -11.93
N VAL A 173 -2.28 -3.02 -12.73
CA VAL A 173 -2.49 -2.01 -13.79
C VAL A 173 -2.63 -0.60 -13.20
N ASP A 174 -3.29 -0.45 -12.05
CA ASP A 174 -3.40 0.85 -11.38
C ASP A 174 -2.06 1.36 -10.87
N ILE A 175 -1.22 0.46 -10.31
CA ILE A 175 0.15 0.78 -9.90
C ILE A 175 0.99 1.18 -11.12
N GLU A 176 0.93 0.43 -12.22
CA GLU A 176 1.65 0.74 -13.46
C GLU A 176 1.29 2.14 -13.98
N LYS A 177 0.00 2.46 -14.13
CA LYS A 177 -0.45 3.78 -14.54
C LYS A 177 0.06 4.89 -13.63
N SER A 178 0.03 4.63 -12.32
CA SER A 178 0.51 5.57 -11.30
C SER A 178 2.03 5.77 -11.37
N LEU A 179 2.79 4.70 -11.65
CA LEU A 179 4.24 4.77 -11.87
C LEU A 179 4.56 5.54 -13.16
N HIS A 180 3.81 5.36 -14.24
CA HIS A 180 3.98 6.16 -15.45
C HIS A 180 3.76 7.66 -15.20
N LYS A 181 2.73 8.04 -14.44
CA LYS A 181 2.51 9.46 -14.04
C LYS A 181 3.72 10.06 -13.31
N LEU A 182 4.45 9.25 -12.53
CA LEU A 182 5.65 9.70 -11.82
C LEU A 182 6.94 9.65 -12.66
N GLY A 183 6.85 9.30 -13.95
CA GLY A 183 7.99 9.26 -14.89
C GLY A 183 8.82 7.97 -14.84
N PHE A 184 8.28 6.89 -14.29
CA PHE A 184 8.92 5.57 -14.33
C PHE A 184 8.65 4.85 -15.65
N ASN A 185 9.44 3.81 -15.92
CA ASN A 185 9.22 2.87 -17.05
C ASN A 185 8.92 1.45 -16.50
N PRO A 186 7.74 1.22 -15.91
CA PRO A 186 7.35 -0.07 -15.38
C PRO A 186 7.22 -1.14 -16.47
N ARG A 187 7.40 -2.40 -16.09
CA ARG A 187 7.09 -3.57 -16.92
C ARG A 187 6.13 -4.49 -16.18
N ILE A 188 5.00 -4.82 -16.81
CA ILE A 188 4.09 -5.85 -16.30
C ILE A 188 4.62 -7.24 -16.67
N SER A 189 4.46 -8.18 -15.75
CA SER A 189 4.70 -9.60 -15.94
C SER A 189 3.51 -10.41 -15.44
N VAL A 190 3.28 -11.56 -16.05
CA VAL A 190 2.24 -12.51 -15.66
C VAL A 190 2.87 -13.89 -15.45
N TRP A 191 2.64 -14.49 -14.29
CA TRP A 191 3.03 -15.88 -14.01
C TRP A 191 1.79 -16.74 -13.86
N ASN A 192 1.64 -17.68 -14.79
CA ASN A 192 0.63 -18.73 -14.71
C ASN A 192 1.12 -19.78 -13.71
N ARG A 193 0.51 -19.82 -12.53
CA ARG A 193 0.84 -20.82 -11.51
C ARG A 193 0.20 -22.15 -11.89
N LYS A 194 0.90 -23.26 -11.60
CA LYS A 194 0.35 -24.61 -11.79
C LYS A 194 -0.94 -24.84 -11.00
N ILE A 195 -1.06 -24.21 -9.84
CA ILE A 195 -2.23 -24.26 -8.95
C ILE A 195 -2.57 -22.83 -8.51
N GLY A 196 -3.86 -22.47 -8.60
CA GLY A 196 -4.39 -21.18 -8.17
C GLY A 196 -4.37 -20.10 -9.26
N ASN A 197 -4.79 -18.89 -8.87
CA ASN A 197 -4.90 -17.76 -9.81
C ASN A 197 -3.55 -17.33 -10.36
N PRO A 198 -3.47 -16.78 -11.59
CA PRO A 198 -2.25 -16.16 -12.08
C PRO A 198 -1.77 -15.06 -11.11
N LEU A 199 -0.45 -14.89 -11.05
CA LEU A 199 0.17 -13.81 -10.32
C LEU A 199 0.58 -12.74 -11.33
N TYR A 200 0.24 -11.49 -11.03
CA TYR A 200 0.57 -10.34 -11.85
C TYR A 200 1.61 -9.52 -11.10
N GLY A 201 2.60 -8.96 -11.80
CA GLY A 201 3.60 -8.12 -11.17
C GLY A 201 3.96 -6.93 -12.02
N VAL A 202 4.41 -5.86 -11.36
CA VAL A 202 4.94 -4.67 -12.00
C VAL A 202 6.35 -4.42 -11.50
N TYR A 203 7.29 -4.18 -12.42
CA TYR A 203 8.71 -4.09 -12.14
C TYR A 203 9.36 -2.83 -12.67
N LEU A 204 10.24 -2.29 -11.84
CA LEU A 204 11.18 -1.23 -12.12
C LEU A 204 12.57 -1.84 -12.17
N ASN A 205 13.25 -1.70 -13.32
CA ASN A 205 14.51 -2.37 -13.58
C ASN A 205 15.63 -1.36 -13.82
N GLY A 206 16.81 -1.65 -13.29
CA GLY A 206 18.04 -0.88 -13.51
C GLY A 206 18.22 0.31 -12.58
N HIS A 207 19.45 0.80 -12.52
CA HIS A 207 19.90 1.86 -11.59
C HIS A 207 19.06 3.13 -11.70
N ARG A 208 18.73 3.57 -12.92
CA ARG A 208 17.91 4.77 -13.13
C ARG A 208 16.56 4.66 -12.43
N GLN A 209 15.88 3.53 -12.56
CA GLN A 209 14.56 3.32 -11.94
C GLN A 209 14.70 3.16 -10.42
N ALA A 210 15.74 2.49 -9.93
CA ALA A 210 16.02 2.36 -8.50
C ALA A 210 16.30 3.71 -7.83
N ASN A 211 17.10 4.58 -8.46
CA ASN A 211 17.38 5.92 -7.96
C ASN A 211 16.13 6.80 -7.98
N LEU A 212 15.35 6.77 -9.08
CA LEU A 212 14.08 7.50 -9.16
C LEU A 212 13.09 7.02 -8.09
N PHE A 213 13.06 5.70 -7.82
CA PHE A 213 12.22 5.12 -6.78
C PHE A 213 12.63 5.63 -5.41
N TYR A 214 13.93 5.63 -5.10
CA TYR A 214 14.45 6.16 -3.84
C TYR A 214 14.08 7.62 -3.63
N GLN A 215 14.19 8.45 -4.68
CA GLN A 215 13.90 9.88 -4.61
C GLN A 215 12.41 10.20 -4.48
N LYS A 216 11.54 9.48 -5.20
CA LYS A 216 10.12 9.82 -5.29
C LYS A 216 9.21 9.03 -4.35
N ILE A 217 9.48 7.74 -4.15
CA ILE A 217 8.57 6.80 -3.48
C ILE A 217 9.18 6.28 -2.19
N GLY A 218 10.37 5.68 -2.28
CA GLY A 218 11.07 5.06 -1.17
C GLY A 218 10.35 3.83 -0.60
N PHE A 219 11.09 3.06 0.19
CA PHE A 219 10.52 2.05 1.07
C PHE A 219 10.48 2.58 2.51
N ILE A 220 9.81 1.82 3.37
CA ILE A 220 9.85 1.93 4.82
C ILE A 220 10.52 0.67 5.37
N GLY A 221 11.27 0.83 6.45
CA GLY A 221 11.83 -0.29 7.20
C GLY A 221 13.07 -0.91 6.55
N GLU A 222 13.23 -2.23 6.70
CA GLU A 222 14.43 -2.97 6.28
C GLU A 222 14.72 -2.84 4.78
N LYS A 223 13.66 -2.80 3.95
CA LYS A 223 13.80 -2.62 2.50
C LYS A 223 14.37 -1.23 2.15
N ALA A 224 14.07 -0.21 2.94
CA ALA A 224 14.62 1.13 2.77
C ALA A 224 16.13 1.14 3.02
N ASN A 225 16.57 0.45 4.08
CA ASN A 225 17.97 0.30 4.41
C ASN A 225 18.72 -0.44 3.30
N LYS A 226 18.13 -1.52 2.76
CA LYS A 226 18.71 -2.29 1.66
C LYS A 226 18.87 -1.45 0.38
N LEU A 227 17.85 -0.67 0.01
CA LEU A 227 17.91 0.23 -1.15
C LEU A 227 18.95 1.33 -0.96
N THR A 228 18.99 1.94 0.23
CA THR A 228 19.96 3.00 0.57
C THR A 228 21.39 2.47 0.50
N HIS A 229 21.63 1.29 1.08
CA HIS A 229 22.94 0.62 1.00
C HIS A 229 23.35 0.38 -0.45
N PHE A 230 22.46 -0.17 -1.28
CA PHE A 230 22.75 -0.39 -2.69
C PHE A 230 23.15 0.90 -3.42
N LEU A 231 22.42 2.00 -3.22
CA LEU A 231 22.71 3.26 -3.91
C LEU A 231 24.02 3.92 -3.45
N ASN A 232 24.41 3.73 -2.19
CA ASN A 232 25.65 4.29 -1.65
C ASN A 232 26.90 3.51 -2.08
N TYR A 233 26.80 2.19 -2.25
CA TYR A 233 27.96 1.32 -2.45
C TYR A 233 28.05 0.67 -3.84
N CYS A 234 26.98 0.71 -4.63
CA CYS A 234 26.95 0.24 -6.01
C CYS A 234 26.55 1.37 -6.97
N PRO A 235 27.38 2.42 -7.13
CA PRO A 235 27.08 3.50 -8.07
C PRO A 235 27.01 2.97 -9.51
N ALA A 236 26.16 3.59 -10.32
CA ALA A 236 25.85 3.17 -11.69
C ALA A 236 27.06 3.11 -12.66
N SER A 237 28.24 3.59 -12.25
CA SER A 237 29.44 3.74 -13.07
C SER A 237 30.22 2.45 -13.35
N THR A 238 29.74 1.27 -12.94
CA THR A 238 30.47 0.00 -13.11
C THR A 238 29.71 -1.08 -13.89
N ALA A 239 28.49 -0.83 -14.37
CA ALA A 239 27.72 -1.82 -15.11
C ALA A 239 27.99 -1.72 -16.63
N PRO A 240 28.47 -2.78 -17.31
CA PRO A 240 28.58 -2.79 -18.77
C PRO A 240 27.19 -2.65 -19.40
N SER A 241 27.04 -1.70 -20.33
CA SER A 241 25.80 -1.45 -21.07
C SER A 241 25.37 -2.71 -21.82
N ARG A 242 24.24 -3.30 -21.43
CA ARG A 242 23.61 -4.43 -22.15
C ARG A 242 22.73 -3.99 -23.32
N ASP A 243 22.69 -2.71 -23.65
CA ASP A 243 21.81 -2.16 -24.70
C ASP A 243 22.40 -2.20 -26.12
N ASP A 244 23.52 -2.89 -26.36
CA ASP A 244 24.21 -2.89 -27.67
C ASP A 244 24.33 -4.27 -28.35
N LYS A 245 23.32 -5.14 -28.20
CA LYS A 245 23.24 -6.43 -28.92
C LYS A 245 21.88 -6.69 -29.57
N SER A 246 21.37 -5.73 -30.34
CA SER A 246 20.22 -5.96 -31.22
C SER A 246 20.18 -5.06 -32.46
N ARG A 247 21.33 -4.85 -33.12
CA ARG A 247 21.41 -4.41 -34.52
C ARG A 247 22.51 -5.19 -35.23
N GLY A 248 22.11 -6.26 -35.90
CA GLY A 248 22.99 -7.20 -36.60
C GLY A 248 22.20 -8.36 -37.18
N ILE A 249 21.24 -8.04 -38.05
CA ILE A 249 20.80 -8.86 -39.19
C ILE A 249 20.73 -7.90 -40.36
#